data_AF-A0A2V6CVX4-F1
#
_entry.id   AF-A0A2V6CVX4-F1
#
_cell.length_a   1.000
_cell.length_b   1.000
_cell.length_c   1.000
_cell.angle_alpha   90.00
_cell.angle_beta   90.00
_cell.angle_gamma   90.00
#
_symmetry.space_group_name_H-M   'P 1'
#
loop_
_entity.id
_entity.type
_entity.pdbx_description
1 polymer ?
#
loop_
_entity_poly.entity_id
_entity_poly.type
_entity_poly.pdbx_seq_one_letter_code
_entity_poly.pdbx_strand_id
1 'polypeptide(L)' 'ARALSLEPDNPVTHYNAACGYAMLGDIDRAFELLEGGIALGGPEWGRWVQHDSMLDPVRDDPRYPVLLETIRKREEERNS' A
#
# COMPACT_ATOMS: atom_id res chain seq x y z
N ALA A 1 14.30 -14.70 -3.80
CA ALA A 1 13.73 -13.34 -3.67
C ALA A 1 14.79 -12.43 -3.08
N ARG A 2 15.26 -11.42 -3.83
CA ARG A 2 16.24 -10.46 -3.33
C ARG A 2 15.47 -9.44 -2.50
N ALA A 3 15.39 -9.68 -1.19
CA ALA A 3 14.91 -8.70 -0.22
C ALA A 3 15.83 -7.47 -0.34
N LEU A 4 15.41 -6.51 -1.15
CA LEU A 4 16.16 -5.30 -1.45
C LEU A 4 16.14 -4.39 -0.23
N SER A 5 17.34 -3.95 0.11
CA SER A 5 17.78 -2.90 1.01
C SER A 5 16.69 -1.99 1.58
N LEU A 6 16.74 -1.83 2.91
CA LEU A 6 15.96 -0.87 3.69
C LEU A 6 16.28 0.56 3.23
N GLU A 7 15.59 1.01 2.19
CA GLU A 7 15.43 2.43 1.88
C GLU A 7 14.09 2.85 2.50
N PRO A 8 14.10 3.45 3.71
CA PRO A 8 12.86 3.83 4.41
C PRO A 8 12.05 4.89 3.64
N ASP A 9 12.66 5.61 2.70
CA ASP A 9 11.95 6.60 1.89
C ASP A 9 11.52 6.04 0.51
N ASN A 10 11.73 4.75 0.26
CA ASN A 10 11.38 4.12 -1.00
C ASN A 10 9.95 3.53 -0.95
N PRO A 11 9.01 4.01 -1.78
CA PRO A 11 7.64 3.52 -1.80
C PRO A 11 7.53 2.04 -2.24
N VAL A 12 8.48 1.55 -3.05
CA VAL A 12 8.59 0.13 -3.42
C VAL A 12 8.87 -0.73 -2.19
N THR A 13 9.74 -0.26 -1.30
CA THR A 13 10.10 -0.97 -0.07
C THR A 13 8.92 -1.05 0.89
N HIS A 14 8.19 0.06 1.04
CA HIS A 14 6.96 0.12 1.82
C HIS A 14 5.91 -0.87 1.29
N TYR A 15 5.67 -0.85 -0.03
CA TYR A 15 4.71 -1.73 -0.67
C TYR A 15 5.06 -3.21 -0.50
N ASN A 16 6.31 -3.60 -0.78
CA ASN A 16 6.76 -4.98 -0.64
C ASN A 16 6.68 -5.47 0.81
N ALA A 17 7.02 -4.61 1.77
CA ALA A 17 6.89 -4.93 3.18
C ALA A 17 5.40 -5.11 3.57
N ALA A 18 4.51 -4.25 3.08
CA ALA A 18 3.07 -4.38 3.31
C ALA A 18 2.53 -5.71 2.80
N CYS A 19 2.91 -6.14 1.58
CA CYS A 19 2.54 -7.45 1.05
C CYS A 19 3.04 -8.60 1.95
N GLY A 20 4.27 -8.50 2.47
CA GLY A 20 4.81 -9.47 3.42
C GLY A 20 3.97 -9.58 4.71
N TYR A 21 3.62 -8.45 5.33
CA TYR A 21 2.80 -8.44 6.54
C TYR A 21 1.35 -8.89 6.29
N ALA A 22 0.76 -8.51 5.15
CA ALA A 22 -0.56 -8.98 4.75
C ALA A 22 -0.62 -10.50 4.63
N MET A 23 0.37 -11.12 3.98
CA MET A 23 0.48 -12.58 3.89
C MET A 23 0.70 -13.28 5.23
N LEU A 24 1.30 -12.59 6.20
CA LEU A 24 1.48 -13.08 7.57
C LEU A 24 0.23 -12.88 8.45
N GLY A 25 -0.80 -12.21 7.94
CA GLY A 25 -2.02 -11.87 8.68
C GLY A 25 -1.85 -10.67 9.62
N ASP A 26 -0.71 -9.97 9.58
CA ASP A 26 -0.49 -8.74 10.34
C ASP A 26 -1.06 -7.56 9.53
N ILE A 27 -2.38 -7.49 9.50
CA ILE A 27 -3.13 -6.52 8.70
C ILE A 27 -2.85 -5.08 9.16
N ASP A 28 -2.63 -4.87 10.46
CA ASP A 28 -2.31 -3.55 10.99
C ASP A 28 -0.98 -3.02 10.44
N ARG A 29 0.08 -3.83 10.48
CA ARG A 29 1.36 -3.43 9.87
C ARG A 29 1.28 -3.26 8.36
N ALA A 30 0.47 -4.08 7.68
CA ALA A 30 0.24 -3.92 6.26
C ALA A 30 -0.35 -2.54 5.93
N PHE A 31 -1.39 -2.10 6.66
CA PHE A 31 -1.99 -0.78 6.45
C PHE A 31 -1.03 0.37 6.72
N GLU A 32 -0.29 0.35 7.83
CA GLU A 32 0.68 1.40 8.15
C GLU A 32 1.69 1.61 7.01
N LEU A 33 2.17 0.50 6.43
CA LEU A 33 3.13 0.53 5.33
C LEU A 33 2.49 0.96 3.99
N LEU A 34 1.25 0.55 3.71
CA LEU A 34 0.52 1.00 2.52
C LEU A 34 0.28 2.51 2.56
N GLU A 35 -0.18 3.03 3.69
CA GLU A 35 -0.42 4.46 3.88
C GLU A 35 0.88 5.28 3.74
N GLY A 36 1.96 4.83 4.37
CA GLY A 36 3.29 5.44 4.22
C GLY A 36 3.80 5.38 2.77
N GLY A 37 3.65 4.23 2.12
CA GLY A 37 4.06 4.04 0.72
C GLY A 37 3.30 4.93 -0.26
N ILE A 38 1.99 5.09 -0.08
CA ILE A 38 1.16 6.02 -0.88
C ILE A 38 1.54 7.48 -0.61
N ALA A 39 1.89 7.81 0.65
CA ALA A 39 2.34 9.15 1.00
C ALA A 39 3.67 9.51 0.31
N LEU A 40 4.60 8.56 0.20
CA LEU A 40 5.92 8.73 -0.41
C LEU A 40 5.90 8.65 -1.94
N GLY A 41 5.20 7.65 -2.48
CA GLY A 41 5.25 7.27 -3.89
C GLY A 41 4.11 7.81 -4.74
N GLY A 42 3.11 8.45 -4.14
CA GLY A 42 1.94 8.95 -4.84
C GLY A 42 0.89 7.88 -5.15
N PRO A 43 -0.24 8.28 -5.75
CA PRO A 43 -1.39 7.41 -5.89
C PRO A 43 -1.28 6.31 -6.97
N GLU A 44 -0.25 6.30 -7.83
CA GLU A 44 -0.03 5.16 -8.75
C GLU A 44 0.12 3.82 -8.02
N TRP A 45 0.58 3.85 -6.77
CA TRP A 45 0.67 2.68 -5.89
C TRP A 45 -0.70 2.11 -5.52
N GLY A 46 -1.73 2.94 -5.53
CA GLY A 46 -3.09 2.52 -5.24
C GLY A 46 -3.75 1.64 -6.30
N ARG A 47 -3.23 1.63 -7.54
CA ARG A 47 -3.67 0.64 -8.55
C ARG A 47 -3.18 -0.76 -8.23
N TRP A 48 -2.00 -0.90 -7.63
CA TRP A 48 -1.45 -2.19 -7.24
C TRP A 48 -2.20 -2.79 -6.05
N VAL A 49 -2.56 -1.96 -5.07
CA VAL A 49 -3.38 -2.35 -3.91
C VAL A 49 -4.68 -3.08 -4.29
N GLN A 50 -5.27 -2.69 -5.42
CA GLN A 50 -6.53 -3.26 -5.91
C GLN A 50 -6.39 -4.60 -6.64
N HIS A 51 -5.19 -4.94 -7.12
CA HIS A 51 -4.99 -6.07 -8.04
C HIS A 51 -3.97 -7.10 -7.54
N ASP A 52 -3.06 -6.72 -6.65
CA ASP A 52 -2.07 -7.63 -6.10
C ASP A 52 -2.72 -8.61 -5.12
N SER A 53 -2.64 -9.90 -5.43
CA SER A 53 -3.23 -10.96 -4.61
C SER A 53 -2.53 -11.14 -3.27
N MET A 54 -1.29 -10.64 -3.10
CA MET A 54 -0.64 -10.64 -1.79
C MET A 54 -1.36 -9.72 -0.78
N LEU A 55 -2.19 -8.79 -1.28
CA LEU A 55 -3.00 -7.89 -0.48
C LEU A 55 -4.47 -8.35 -0.37
N ASP A 56 -4.83 -9.54 -0.86
CA ASP A 56 -6.18 -10.09 -0.67
C ASP A 56 -6.63 -10.04 0.81
N PRO A 57 -5.80 -10.39 1.82
CA PRO A 57 -6.18 -10.30 3.24
C PRO A 57 -6.51 -8.87 3.70
N VAL A 58 -5.95 -7.85 3.06
CA VAL A 58 -6.20 -6.44 3.38
C VAL A 58 -7.57 -6.01 2.89
N ARG A 59 -8.11 -6.64 1.83
CA ARG A 59 -9.39 -6.25 1.20
C ARG A 59 -10.61 -6.56 2.06
N ASP A 60 -10.47 -7.51 2.98
CA ASP A 60 -11.53 -7.89 3.92
C ASP A 60 -11.62 -6.93 5.13
N ASP A 61 -10.63 -6.04 5.31
CA ASP A 61 -10.59 -5.10 6.41
C ASP A 61 -11.45 -3.85 6.14
N PRO A 62 -12.21 -3.35 7.12
CA PRO A 62 -13.05 -2.15 6.96
C PRO A 62 -12.28 -0.86 6.61
N ARG A 63 -10.96 -0.82 6.79
CA ARG A 63 -10.11 0.31 6.37
C ARG A 63 -9.84 0.32 4.87
N TYR A 64 -10.01 -0.80 4.17
CA TYR A 64 -9.69 -0.90 2.75
C TYR A 64 -10.45 0.11 1.85
N PRO A 65 -11.78 0.30 1.99
CA PRO A 65 -12.50 1.33 1.23
C PRO A 65 -11.99 2.75 1.50
N VAL A 66 -11.52 3.03 2.73
CA VAL A 66 -10.97 4.34 3.12
C VAL A 66 -9.61 4.58 2.45
N LEU A 67 -8.79 3.53 2.35
CA LEU A 67 -7.52 3.58 1.64
C LEU A 67 -7.72 3.91 0.14
N LEU A 68 -8.68 3.23 -0.51
CA LEU A 68 -9.02 3.49 -1.91
C LEU A 68 -9.51 4.92 -2.15
N GLU A 69 -10.35 5.44 -1.27
CA GLU A 69 -10.83 6.82 -1.36
C GLU A 69 -9.68 7.84 -1.19
N THR A 70 -8.72 7.53 -0.31
CA THR A 70 -7.52 8.35 -0.11
C THR A 70 -6.65 8.38 -1.37
N ILE A 71 -6.47 7.23 -2.02
CA ILE A 71 -5.78 7.12 -3.32
C ILE A 71 -6.48 7.97 -4.37
N ARG A 72 -7.81 7.81 -4.52
CA ARG A 72 -8.60 8.52 -5.54
C ARG A 72 -8.47 10.04 -5.40
N LYS A 73 -8.63 10.57 -4.18
CA LYS A 73 -8.47 12.01 -3.91
C LYS A 73 -7.10 12.53 -4.32
N ARG A 74 -6.04 11.78 -4.02
CA ARG A 74 -4.67 12.14 -4.39
C ARG A 74 -4.45 12.09 -5.91
N GLU A 75 -5.12 11.21 -6.65
CA GLU A 75 -5.07 11.22 -8.12
C GLU A 75 -5.71 12.49 -8.69
N GLU A 76 -6.83 12.92 -8.13
CA GLU A 76 -7.56 14.12 -8.54
C GLU A 76 -6.76 15.39 -8.26
N GLU A 77 -6.16 15.51 -7.07
CA GLU A 77 -5.29 16.62 -6.68
C GLU A 77 -4.09 16.79 -7.61
N ARG A 78 -3.54 15.68 -8.10
CA ARG A 78 -2.38 15.71 -9.01
C ARG A 78 -2.74 16.08 -10.44
N ASN A 79 -3.98 15.80 -10.85
CA ASN A 79 -4.46 16.05 -12.21
C ASN A 79 -5.18 17.41 -12.37
N SER A 80 -5.25 18.20 -11.30
CA SER A 80 -5.84 19.55 -11.24
C SER A 80 -4.77 20.63 -11.35
#